data_AF-A0A2V8TFT0-F1
#
_entry.id   AF-A0A2V8TFT0-F1
#
_cell.length_a   1.000
_cell.length_b   1.000
_cell.length_c   1.000
_cell.angle_alpha   90.00
_cell.angle_beta   90.00
_cell.angle_gamma   90.00
#
_symmetry.space_group_name_H-M   'P 1'
#
loop_
_entity.id
_entity.type
_entity.pdbx_description
1 polymer ?
#
loop_
_entity_poly.entity_id
_entity_poly.type
_entity_poly.pdbx_seq_one_letter_code
_entity_poly.pdbx_strand_id
1 'polypeptide(L)'
;MPLKWKTISALTLISLLICSTPALPGYTAAAQKKDKDSRPVLWEDPTDIESRDLFNGLGGADGAPDANGKFTFVKRVIGGTSEKIHVDDDKGRKWTVKFGPEAKPETAASRIVWAAGYHVDQDYFVKRTHIEGRGGFNIWDVRFERRDDGYKEDKAGALWSWESNPFNGTRELQGLKVLMALLNNWDLKTDNNKIVRPDKKSGGDRDTRVYYIADLGGTLGKTGSLFTKIPGFGSAPAGSKGDPNGYSSQAFITGVKNGQVVFYYKGKDPKALEGITVDNARWMGNLLGRLSEKQLTDAFRAGGFSDAEVTIYVRAFRDRVNQLRNLK
;
A
#
# COMPACT_ATOMS: atom_id res chain seq x y z
N MET A 1 -39.62 -19.43 50.08
CA MET A 1 -40.22 -19.74 48.76
C MET A 1 -39.13 -19.70 47.69
N PRO A 2 -38.63 -20.84 47.21
CA PRO A 2 -37.65 -20.90 46.12
C PRO A 2 -38.35 -21.08 44.76
N LEU A 3 -37.95 -20.31 43.74
CA LEU A 3 -38.46 -20.43 42.38
C LEU A 3 -37.59 -21.41 41.57
N LYS A 4 -38.26 -22.44 41.01
CA LYS A 4 -37.70 -23.52 40.21
C LYS A 4 -37.35 -23.04 38.80
N TRP A 5 -36.19 -23.44 38.29
CA TRP A 5 -35.78 -23.28 36.90
C TRP A 5 -36.44 -24.37 36.03
N LYS A 6 -37.02 -23.98 34.89
CA LYS A 6 -37.43 -24.90 33.81
C LYS A 6 -36.55 -24.63 32.59
N THR A 7 -35.78 -25.63 32.21
CA THR A 7 -35.10 -25.72 30.91
C THR A 7 -36.13 -25.89 29.79
N ILE A 8 -36.06 -25.05 28.76
CA ILE A 8 -36.77 -25.23 27.49
C ILE A 8 -35.72 -25.33 26.39
N SER A 9 -35.59 -26.53 25.84
CA SER A 9 -34.87 -26.78 24.58
C SER A 9 -35.75 -26.33 23.42
N ALA A 10 -35.25 -25.42 22.58
CA ALA A 10 -35.88 -25.06 21.32
C ALA A 10 -34.93 -25.42 20.17
N LEU A 11 -35.24 -26.51 19.45
CA LEU A 11 -34.71 -26.77 18.13
C LEU A 11 -35.33 -25.76 17.16
N THR A 12 -34.52 -25.01 16.42
CA THR A 12 -34.98 -24.21 15.28
C THR A 12 -34.41 -24.83 14.01
N LEU A 13 -35.27 -25.50 13.23
CA LEU A 13 -34.98 -25.88 11.85
C LEU A 13 -34.93 -24.61 10.98
N ILE A 14 -33.82 -24.38 10.30
CA ILE A 14 -33.71 -23.39 9.23
C ILE A 14 -33.83 -24.13 7.89
N SER A 15 -34.93 -23.94 7.20
CA SER A 15 -35.16 -24.39 5.82
C SER A 15 -34.41 -23.47 4.84
N LEU A 16 -33.47 -24.04 4.07
CA LEU A 16 -32.83 -23.37 2.93
C LEU A 16 -33.81 -23.32 1.75
N LEU A 17 -34.23 -22.11 1.35
CA LEU A 17 -34.76 -21.86 0.01
C LEU A 17 -33.60 -21.53 -0.93
N ILE A 18 -33.29 -22.44 -1.85
CA ILE A 18 -32.36 -22.18 -2.96
C ILE A 18 -33.16 -21.56 -4.10
N CYS A 19 -33.00 -20.24 -4.29
CA CYS A 19 -33.57 -19.53 -5.42
C CYS A 19 -32.52 -19.50 -6.55
N SER A 20 -32.63 -20.43 -7.49
CA SER A 20 -31.78 -20.50 -8.69
C SER A 20 -32.20 -19.40 -9.67
N THR A 21 -31.39 -18.35 -9.80
CA THR A 21 -31.55 -17.38 -10.90
C THR A 21 -30.76 -17.87 -12.12
N PRO A 22 -31.36 -17.95 -13.33
CA PRO A 22 -30.63 -18.33 -14.52
C PRO A 22 -29.71 -17.18 -14.96
N ALA A 23 -28.44 -17.48 -15.19
CA ALA A 23 -27.46 -16.53 -15.72
C ALA A 23 -27.82 -16.14 -17.16
N LEU A 24 -28.00 -14.83 -17.42
CA LEU A 24 -28.23 -14.30 -18.76
C LEU A 24 -26.95 -14.41 -19.61
N PRO A 25 -26.96 -15.05 -20.80
CA PRO A 25 -25.74 -15.36 -21.57
C PRO A 25 -25.03 -14.19 -22.29
N GLY A 26 -25.43 -12.93 -22.05
CA GLY A 26 -25.02 -11.79 -22.89
C GLY A 26 -23.89 -10.90 -22.33
N TYR A 27 -23.54 -11.02 -21.05
CA TYR A 27 -22.65 -10.05 -20.38
C TYR A 27 -21.15 -10.39 -20.46
N THR A 28 -20.79 -11.60 -20.88
CA THR A 28 -19.42 -12.13 -20.72
C THR A 28 -18.52 -11.90 -21.94
N ALA A 29 -19.04 -12.06 -23.17
CA ALA A 29 -18.20 -12.04 -24.37
C ALA A 29 -17.67 -10.65 -24.75
N ALA A 30 -18.48 -9.59 -24.62
CA ALA A 30 -18.07 -8.23 -24.97
C ALA A 30 -17.15 -7.58 -23.92
N ALA A 31 -17.32 -7.94 -22.63
CA ALA A 31 -16.43 -7.53 -21.55
C ALA A 31 -15.07 -8.23 -21.64
N GLN A 32 -15.04 -9.52 -21.97
CA GLN A 32 -13.80 -10.27 -22.21
C GLN A 32 -13.03 -9.81 -23.46
N LYS A 33 -13.74 -9.43 -24.54
CA LYS A 33 -13.08 -8.93 -25.75
C LYS A 33 -12.34 -7.61 -25.50
N LYS A 34 -12.89 -6.74 -24.65
CA LYS A 34 -12.33 -5.40 -24.37
C LYS A 34 -11.12 -5.41 -23.43
N ASP A 35 -10.97 -6.45 -22.59
CA ASP A 35 -9.77 -6.63 -21.76
C ASP A 35 -8.56 -7.12 -22.56
N LYS A 36 -8.80 -7.86 -23.65
CA LYS A 36 -7.74 -8.44 -24.50
C LYS A 36 -6.92 -7.40 -25.26
N ASP A 37 -7.50 -6.21 -25.47
CA ASP A 37 -6.86 -5.07 -26.14
C ASP A 37 -6.26 -4.06 -25.14
N SER A 38 -6.34 -4.32 -23.83
CA SER A 38 -5.73 -3.44 -22.84
C SER A 38 -4.21 -3.62 -22.77
N ARG A 39 -3.48 -2.53 -22.58
CA ARG A 39 -2.02 -2.53 -22.40
C ARG A 39 -1.69 -2.41 -20.91
N PRO A 40 -1.43 -3.52 -20.20
CA PRO A 40 -1.18 -3.48 -18.77
C PRO A 40 0.24 -2.95 -18.48
N VAL A 41 0.34 -2.04 -17.51
CA VAL A 41 1.61 -1.44 -17.03
C VAL A 41 1.68 -1.59 -15.51
N LEU A 42 2.74 -2.22 -15.01
CA LEU A 42 3.03 -2.35 -13.58
C LEU A 42 4.24 -1.51 -13.15
N TRP A 43 5.22 -1.42 -14.05
CA TRP A 43 6.55 -0.92 -13.74
C TRP A 43 7.13 -0.20 -14.95
N GLU A 44 7.83 0.90 -14.68
CA GLU A 44 8.60 1.67 -15.65
C GLU A 44 10.06 1.74 -15.18
N ASP A 45 11.01 1.64 -16.10
CA ASP A 45 12.44 1.67 -15.77
C ASP A 45 12.83 3.02 -15.16
N PRO A 46 13.21 3.09 -13.87
CA PRO A 46 13.55 4.35 -13.22
C PRO A 46 15.00 4.72 -13.57
N THR A 47 15.22 5.07 -14.84
CA THR A 47 16.54 5.51 -15.35
C THR A 47 17.10 6.69 -14.57
N ASP A 48 16.23 7.48 -13.94
CA ASP A 48 16.49 8.68 -13.14
C ASP A 48 16.61 8.42 -11.62
N ILE A 49 16.57 7.17 -11.15
CA ILE A 49 16.51 6.81 -9.70
C ILE A 49 17.56 7.52 -8.83
N GLU A 50 18.77 7.76 -9.33
CA GLU A 50 19.88 8.42 -8.60
C GLU A 50 19.66 9.92 -8.39
N SER A 51 18.78 10.53 -9.19
CA SER A 51 18.46 11.96 -9.16
C SER A 51 17.09 12.28 -8.57
N ARG A 52 16.25 11.28 -8.29
CA ARG A 52 14.90 11.49 -7.76
C ARG A 52 14.91 12.19 -6.40
N ASP A 53 14.00 13.15 -6.24
CA ASP A 53 13.71 13.80 -4.98
C ASP A 53 12.76 12.94 -4.14
N LEU A 54 13.33 12.19 -3.22
CA LEU A 54 12.56 11.31 -2.33
C LEU A 54 11.92 12.07 -1.15
N PHE A 55 12.23 13.35 -0.94
CA PHE A 55 11.52 14.15 0.05
C PHE A 55 10.13 14.51 -0.47
N ASN A 56 10.09 15.18 -1.62
CA ASN A 56 8.83 15.62 -2.22
C ASN A 56 8.10 14.50 -3.00
N GLY A 57 8.82 13.48 -3.46
CA GLY A 57 8.24 12.34 -4.14
C GLY A 57 7.65 12.65 -5.51
N LEU A 58 6.77 11.76 -5.99
CA LEU A 58 6.17 11.81 -7.33
C LEU A 58 5.50 13.15 -7.68
N GLY A 59 4.85 13.80 -6.72
CA GLY A 59 4.15 15.06 -6.97
C GLY A 59 5.05 16.31 -6.88
N GLY A 60 6.31 16.17 -6.47
CA GLY A 60 7.24 17.30 -6.33
C GLY A 60 6.81 18.34 -5.29
N ALA A 61 7.63 19.38 -5.13
CA ALA A 61 7.36 20.45 -4.17
C ALA A 61 6.07 21.23 -4.52
N ASP A 62 5.82 21.46 -5.81
CA ASP A 62 4.63 22.17 -6.30
C ASP A 62 3.33 21.37 -6.07
N GLY A 63 3.42 20.04 -6.08
CA GLY A 63 2.31 19.15 -5.79
C GLY A 63 1.96 19.06 -4.31
N ALA A 64 2.85 19.48 -3.40
CA ALA A 64 2.65 19.35 -1.97
C ALA A 64 1.49 20.24 -1.44
N PRO A 65 0.78 19.81 -0.38
CA PRO A 65 -0.15 20.67 0.33
C PRO A 65 0.62 21.79 1.06
N ASP A 66 0.09 23.01 1.05
CA ASP A 66 0.61 24.07 1.90
C ASP A 66 0.06 23.87 3.32
N ALA A 67 0.90 23.48 4.26
CA ALA A 67 0.49 23.21 5.63
C ALA A 67 -0.09 24.45 6.35
N ASN A 68 0.27 25.66 5.90
CA ASN A 68 -0.26 26.93 6.40
C ASN A 68 -1.43 27.46 5.56
N GLY A 69 -1.75 26.78 4.46
CA GLY A 69 -2.86 27.12 3.59
C GLY A 69 -4.22 26.80 4.22
N LYS A 70 -5.27 27.24 3.55
CA LYS A 70 -6.64 26.98 3.97
C LYS A 70 -7.12 25.64 3.41
N PHE A 71 -7.58 24.74 4.28
CA PHE A 71 -8.28 23.51 3.90
C PHE A 71 -9.72 23.57 4.36
N THR A 72 -10.67 23.26 3.48
CA THR A 72 -12.10 23.25 3.80
C THR A 72 -12.60 21.81 3.87
N PHE A 73 -13.24 21.45 4.98
CA PHE A 73 -13.88 20.15 5.13
C PHE A 73 -14.97 19.93 4.08
N VAL A 74 -14.89 18.81 3.35
CA VAL A 74 -15.92 18.39 2.40
C VAL A 74 -16.82 17.32 3.01
N LYS A 75 -16.24 16.17 3.37
CA LYS A 75 -16.99 15.05 3.96
C LYS A 75 -16.10 14.08 4.72
N ARG A 76 -16.72 13.31 5.63
CA ARG A 76 -16.09 12.10 6.19
C ARG A 76 -16.21 10.97 5.17
N VAL A 77 -15.17 10.17 5.04
CA VAL A 77 -15.21 8.94 4.24
C VAL A 77 -15.74 7.82 5.14
N ILE A 78 -16.76 7.11 4.67
CA ILE A 78 -17.39 6.01 5.41
C ILE A 78 -16.80 4.69 4.89
N GLY A 79 -16.38 3.81 5.81
CA GLY A 79 -15.78 2.51 5.50
C GLY A 79 -14.27 2.45 5.73
N GLY A 80 -13.73 1.23 5.78
CA GLY A 80 -12.35 0.98 6.19
C GLY A 80 -12.16 1.04 7.71
N THR A 81 -10.93 0.79 8.17
CA THR A 81 -10.59 0.73 9.60
C THR A 81 -10.05 2.04 10.18
N SER A 82 -9.57 2.94 9.32
CA SER A 82 -8.89 4.19 9.71
C SER A 82 -9.77 5.38 9.37
N GLU A 83 -9.81 6.39 10.24
CA GLU A 83 -10.55 7.63 9.98
C GLU A 83 -9.95 8.38 8.77
N LYS A 84 -10.84 8.83 7.88
CA LYS A 84 -10.49 9.56 6.66
C LYS A 84 -11.50 10.66 6.38
N ILE A 85 -11.03 11.80 5.89
CA ILE A 85 -11.87 12.91 5.43
C ILE A 85 -11.44 13.38 4.03
N HIS A 86 -12.36 13.97 3.29
CA HIS A 86 -12.02 14.75 2.10
C HIS A 86 -11.99 16.24 2.46
N VAL A 87 -10.97 16.93 1.98
CA VAL A 87 -10.82 18.38 2.08
C VAL A 87 -10.42 18.98 0.74
N ASP A 88 -10.82 20.22 0.51
CA ASP A 88 -10.37 21.01 -0.63
C ASP A 88 -9.44 22.12 -0.12
N ASP A 89 -8.35 22.39 -0.84
CA ASP A 89 -7.48 23.53 -0.52
C ASP A 89 -7.88 24.81 -1.28
N ASP A 90 -7.21 25.93 -0.96
CA ASP A 90 -7.43 27.24 -1.57
C ASP A 90 -7.11 27.32 -3.08
N LYS A 91 -6.34 26.36 -3.60
CA LYS A 91 -6.06 26.18 -5.04
C LYS A 91 -7.08 25.26 -5.71
N GLY A 92 -8.10 24.81 -4.98
CA GLY A 92 -9.14 23.89 -5.47
C GLY A 92 -8.65 22.45 -5.65
N ARG A 93 -7.48 22.09 -5.12
CA ARG A 93 -6.98 20.71 -5.12
C ARG A 93 -7.74 19.92 -4.06
N LYS A 94 -8.09 18.68 -4.41
CA LYS A 94 -8.86 17.78 -3.56
C LYS A 94 -7.93 16.77 -2.91
N TRP A 95 -8.13 16.56 -1.61
CA TRP A 95 -7.26 15.74 -0.79
C TRP A 95 -8.05 14.71 -0.01
N THR A 96 -7.54 13.49 0.06
CA THR A 96 -7.97 12.50 1.05
C THR A 96 -7.00 12.57 2.23
N VAL A 97 -7.49 13.01 3.38
CA VAL A 97 -6.70 13.09 4.62
C VAL A 97 -6.97 11.84 5.44
N LYS A 98 -5.92 11.06 5.72
CA LYS A 98 -5.95 9.83 6.52
C LYS A 98 -5.25 10.06 7.85
N PHE A 99 -5.93 9.69 8.94
CA PHE A 99 -5.44 9.86 10.31
C PHE A 99 -4.78 8.59 10.84
N GLY A 100 -3.97 8.77 11.88
CA GLY A 100 -3.48 7.67 12.72
C GLY A 100 -2.15 7.08 12.26
N PRO A 101 -1.79 5.89 12.79
CA PRO A 101 -0.42 5.36 12.74
C PRO A 101 0.06 4.98 11.33
N GLU A 102 -0.81 5.01 10.33
CA GLU A 102 -0.48 4.72 8.93
C GLU A 102 0.12 5.92 8.20
N ALA A 103 -0.07 7.15 8.71
CA ALA A 103 0.28 8.36 7.98
C ALA A 103 1.78 8.45 7.64
N LYS A 104 2.63 8.21 8.65
CA LYS A 104 4.09 8.23 8.50
C LYS A 104 4.62 7.12 7.59
N PRO A 105 4.34 5.82 7.87
CA PRO A 105 4.91 4.74 7.08
C PRO A 105 4.41 4.73 5.63
N GLU A 106 3.14 5.07 5.37
CA GLU A 106 2.62 5.17 3.99
C GLU A 106 3.41 6.20 3.18
N THR A 107 3.61 7.40 3.73
CA THR A 107 4.32 8.47 3.05
C THR A 107 5.74 8.04 2.70
N ALA A 108 6.50 7.49 3.65
CA ALA A 108 7.87 7.03 3.39
C ALA A 108 7.93 5.84 2.42
N ALA A 109 7.03 4.86 2.56
CA ALA A 109 6.97 3.69 1.70
C ALA A 109 6.63 4.07 0.25
N SER A 110 5.68 5.00 0.04
CA SER A 110 5.32 5.49 -1.29
C SER A 110 6.53 6.07 -2.04
N ARG A 111 7.42 6.80 -1.34
CA ARG A 111 8.66 7.36 -1.92
C ARG A 111 9.58 6.28 -2.47
N ILE A 112 9.76 5.21 -1.69
CA ILE A 112 10.66 4.11 -2.04
C ILE A 112 10.04 3.27 -3.18
N VAL A 113 8.75 2.98 -3.11
CA VAL A 113 8.02 2.23 -4.14
C VAL A 113 8.03 2.99 -5.47
N TRP A 114 7.76 4.29 -5.43
CA TRP A 114 7.89 5.16 -6.58
C TRP A 114 9.32 5.14 -7.14
N ALA A 115 10.34 5.36 -6.30
CA ALA A 115 11.73 5.41 -6.73
C ALA A 115 12.20 4.12 -7.43
N ALA A 116 11.63 2.97 -7.07
CA ALA A 116 11.89 1.68 -7.71
C ALA A 116 11.16 1.48 -9.05
N GLY A 117 10.39 2.46 -9.53
CA GLY A 117 9.71 2.43 -10.83
C GLY A 117 8.25 1.95 -10.80
N TYR A 118 7.66 1.76 -9.61
CA TYR A 118 6.26 1.36 -9.49
C TYR A 118 5.34 2.56 -9.31
N HIS A 119 4.08 2.40 -9.69
CA HIS A 119 3.08 3.45 -9.61
C HIS A 119 2.38 3.46 -8.23
N VAL A 120 2.32 4.64 -7.63
CA VAL A 120 1.70 4.90 -6.32
C VAL A 120 0.94 6.24 -6.38
N ASP A 121 0.08 6.46 -5.40
CA ASP A 121 -0.57 7.76 -5.21
C ASP A 121 0.42 8.82 -4.68
N GLN A 122 0.10 10.12 -4.81
CA GLN A 122 0.90 11.19 -4.23
C GLN A 122 0.52 11.35 -2.75
N ASP A 123 1.41 10.92 -1.86
CA ASP A 123 1.23 11.03 -0.42
C ASP A 123 2.11 12.12 0.19
N TYR A 124 1.59 12.91 1.12
CA TYR A 124 2.36 13.90 1.89
C TYR A 124 1.99 13.81 3.36
N PHE A 125 2.99 13.75 4.23
CA PHE A 125 2.80 13.87 5.66
C PHE A 125 2.71 15.35 6.04
N VAL A 126 1.68 15.70 6.80
CA VAL A 126 1.48 17.05 7.34
C VAL A 126 1.43 16.93 8.86
N LYS A 127 2.45 17.50 9.52
CA LYS A 127 2.60 17.45 10.98
C LYS A 127 1.47 18.17 11.70
N ARG A 128 1.03 19.31 11.15
CA ARG A 128 -0.07 20.11 11.69
C ARG A 128 -0.68 20.97 10.60
N THR A 129 -2.00 21.06 10.58
CA THR A 129 -2.71 22.09 9.82
C THR A 129 -4.10 22.36 10.44
N HIS A 130 -4.80 23.37 9.93
CA HIS A 130 -6.15 23.74 10.32
C HIS A 130 -7.15 23.38 9.21
N ILE A 131 -8.25 22.73 9.58
CA ILE A 131 -9.36 22.44 8.68
C ILE A 131 -10.55 23.34 9.05
N GLU A 132 -10.99 24.12 8.07
CA GLU A 132 -12.16 24.98 8.13
C GLU A 132 -13.46 24.19 7.93
N GLY A 133 -14.57 24.78 8.40
CA GLY A 133 -15.88 24.14 8.38
C GLY A 133 -16.12 23.25 9.60
N ARG A 134 -17.40 23.01 9.92
CA ARG A 134 -17.82 22.30 11.15
C ARG A 134 -17.24 22.89 12.46
N GLY A 135 -17.10 24.23 12.50
CA GLY A 135 -16.55 24.94 13.67
C GLY A 135 -15.02 25.07 13.69
N GLY A 136 -14.32 24.55 12.68
CA GLY A 136 -12.87 24.66 12.57
C GLY A 136 -12.14 23.72 13.54
N PHE A 137 -11.16 22.96 13.05
CA PHE A 137 -10.39 22.06 13.92
C PHE A 137 -8.96 21.87 13.43
N ASN A 138 -8.04 21.77 14.38
CA ASN A 138 -6.66 21.44 14.10
C ASN A 138 -6.50 19.92 13.96
N ILE A 139 -5.63 19.50 13.05
CA ILE A 139 -5.24 18.10 12.87
C ILE A 139 -3.73 17.97 12.94
N TRP A 140 -3.26 16.80 13.37
CA TRP A 140 -1.85 16.51 13.58
C TRP A 140 -1.48 15.15 13.01
N ASP A 141 -0.24 15.05 12.54
CA ASP A 141 0.38 13.81 12.06
C ASP A 141 -0.52 13.04 11.07
N VAL A 142 -0.98 13.74 10.04
CA VAL A 142 -1.90 13.19 9.03
C VAL A 142 -1.22 13.01 7.69
N ARG A 143 -1.78 12.13 6.87
CA ARG A 143 -1.36 11.95 5.47
C ARG A 143 -2.40 12.53 4.53
N PHE A 144 -1.94 13.41 3.65
CA PHE A 144 -2.67 13.93 2.51
C PHE A 144 -2.36 13.09 1.27
N GLU A 145 -3.36 12.40 0.73
CA GLU A 145 -3.29 11.64 -0.52
C GLU A 145 -3.99 12.41 -1.63
N ARG A 146 -3.37 12.44 -2.81
CA ARG A 146 -3.97 12.94 -4.05
C ARG A 146 -3.50 12.10 -5.23
N ARG A 147 -4.38 11.96 -6.24
CA ARG A 147 -4.02 11.47 -7.56
C ARG A 147 -4.28 12.57 -8.58
N ASP A 148 -3.20 13.22 -9.00
CA ASP A 148 -3.20 14.30 -9.99
C ASP A 148 -2.02 14.11 -10.95
N ASP A 149 -1.98 12.92 -11.52
CA ASP A 149 -0.93 12.39 -12.42
C ASP A 149 -1.52 12.06 -13.80
N GLY A 150 -2.73 12.52 -14.08
CA GLY A 150 -3.44 12.24 -15.32
C GLY A 150 -4.12 10.87 -15.38
N TYR A 151 -4.20 10.13 -14.26
CA TYR A 151 -4.91 8.85 -14.17
C TYR A 151 -6.15 8.93 -13.29
N LYS A 152 -7.10 8.03 -13.56
CA LYS A 152 -8.27 7.76 -12.72
C LYS A 152 -8.55 6.27 -12.64
N GLU A 153 -9.33 5.86 -11.65
CA GLU A 153 -9.79 4.45 -11.57
C GLU A 153 -10.41 4.00 -12.90
N ASP A 154 -10.03 2.78 -13.34
CA ASP A 154 -10.54 2.22 -14.60
C ASP A 154 -12.08 2.13 -14.57
N LYS A 155 -12.55 1.47 -13.50
CA LYS A 155 -13.94 1.34 -13.07
C LYS A 155 -13.97 1.54 -11.56
N ALA A 156 -15.12 1.93 -11.01
CA ALA A 156 -15.27 2.09 -9.56
C ALA A 156 -14.90 0.77 -8.86
N GLY A 157 -13.90 0.82 -7.97
CA GLY A 157 -13.43 -0.36 -7.25
C GLY A 157 -12.68 -1.39 -8.12
N ALA A 158 -12.05 -0.96 -9.23
CA ALA A 158 -11.17 -1.84 -10.01
C ALA A 158 -9.89 -2.14 -9.21
N LEU A 159 -9.72 -3.41 -8.85
CA LEU A 159 -8.60 -3.91 -8.05
C LEU A 159 -7.82 -5.00 -8.79
N TRP A 160 -6.58 -5.26 -8.37
CA TRP A 160 -5.77 -6.38 -8.87
C TRP A 160 -5.19 -7.23 -7.72
N SER A 161 -5.04 -8.54 -7.91
CA SER A 161 -4.51 -9.45 -6.87
C SER A 161 -3.09 -9.91 -7.17
N TRP A 162 -2.36 -10.30 -6.12
CA TRP A 162 -0.98 -10.79 -6.21
C TRP A 162 -0.85 -12.06 -7.04
N GLU A 163 -1.90 -12.87 -7.11
CA GLU A 163 -1.94 -14.16 -7.82
C GLU A 163 -2.65 -14.09 -9.16
N SER A 164 -3.54 -13.12 -9.38
CA SER A 164 -4.33 -12.97 -10.60
C SER A 164 -4.11 -11.59 -11.22
N ASN A 165 -3.07 -11.48 -12.03
CA ASN A 165 -2.68 -10.29 -12.76
C ASN A 165 -1.89 -10.70 -14.04
N PRO A 166 -1.75 -9.82 -15.04
CA PRO A 166 -1.09 -10.15 -16.30
C PRO A 166 0.44 -10.22 -16.21
N PHE A 167 1.04 -9.93 -15.05
CA PHE A 167 2.49 -9.89 -14.84
C PHE A 167 3.04 -11.12 -14.10
N ASN A 168 2.22 -12.14 -13.91
CA ASN A 168 2.66 -13.39 -13.29
C ASN A 168 3.88 -13.98 -14.02
N GLY A 169 4.92 -14.29 -13.26
CA GLY A 169 6.18 -14.82 -13.80
C GLY A 169 7.17 -13.76 -14.32
N THR A 170 6.77 -12.49 -14.40
CA THR A 170 7.70 -11.41 -14.80
C THR A 170 8.67 -11.04 -13.68
N ARG A 171 9.84 -10.50 -14.05
CA ARG A 171 10.83 -9.98 -13.11
C ARG A 171 10.29 -8.79 -12.33
N GLU A 172 9.47 -7.95 -12.98
CA GLU A 172 8.91 -6.72 -12.45
C GLU A 172 7.91 -7.02 -11.32
N LEU A 173 6.98 -7.97 -11.50
CA LEU A 173 6.11 -8.38 -10.40
C LEU A 173 6.91 -9.01 -9.24
N GLN A 174 7.92 -9.82 -9.56
CA GLN A 174 8.77 -10.46 -8.55
C GLN A 174 9.56 -9.43 -7.75
N GLY A 175 10.07 -8.38 -8.39
CA GLY A 175 10.70 -7.26 -7.70
C GLY A 175 9.75 -6.48 -6.81
N LEU A 176 8.48 -6.30 -7.22
CA LEU A 176 7.49 -5.66 -6.37
C LEU A 176 7.26 -6.48 -5.09
N LYS A 177 7.15 -7.80 -5.21
CA LYS A 177 7.03 -8.70 -4.06
C LYS A 177 8.25 -8.60 -3.12
N VAL A 178 9.46 -8.56 -3.68
CA VAL A 178 10.70 -8.32 -2.91
C VAL A 178 10.63 -6.99 -2.17
N LEU A 179 10.14 -5.93 -2.82
CA LEU A 179 10.03 -4.62 -2.21
C LEU A 179 8.99 -4.60 -1.08
N MET A 180 7.87 -5.29 -1.24
CA MET A 180 6.87 -5.47 -0.16
C MET A 180 7.45 -6.20 1.04
N ALA A 181 8.21 -7.27 0.81
CA ALA A 181 8.92 -7.98 1.87
C ALA A 181 9.97 -7.08 2.54
N LEU A 182 10.73 -6.32 1.74
CA LEU A 182 11.77 -5.42 2.22
C LEU A 182 11.20 -4.34 3.13
N LEU A 183 10.02 -3.81 2.82
CA LEU A 183 9.30 -2.81 3.62
C LEU A 183 8.53 -3.41 4.80
N ASN A 184 8.56 -4.74 5.00
CA ASN A 184 7.72 -5.44 5.98
C ASN A 184 6.21 -5.13 5.80
N ASN A 185 5.72 -5.02 4.57
CA ASN A 185 4.30 -4.80 4.32
C ASN A 185 3.50 -6.03 4.74
N TRP A 186 2.83 -5.99 5.91
CA TRP A 186 2.09 -7.14 6.43
C TRP A 186 0.62 -7.19 5.99
N ASP A 187 0.13 -6.20 5.24
CA ASP A 187 -1.26 -6.08 4.79
C ASP A 187 -1.39 -6.30 3.27
N LEU A 188 -0.80 -7.37 2.74
CA LEU A 188 -0.84 -7.71 1.31
C LEU A 188 -2.23 -8.20 0.86
N LYS A 189 -3.18 -7.28 0.70
CA LYS A 189 -4.54 -7.57 0.24
C LYS A 189 -4.79 -7.04 -1.15
N THR A 190 -5.68 -7.70 -1.88
CA THR A 190 -6.24 -7.20 -3.16
C THR A 190 -6.83 -5.79 -3.02
N ASP A 191 -7.47 -5.47 -1.90
CA ASP A 191 -8.09 -4.16 -1.65
C ASP A 191 -7.07 -3.01 -1.61
N ASN A 192 -5.78 -3.32 -1.43
CA ASN A 192 -4.69 -2.35 -1.38
C ASN A 192 -4.06 -2.12 -2.77
N ASN A 193 -4.66 -2.66 -3.84
CA ASN A 193 -4.10 -2.65 -5.18
C ASN A 193 -5.15 -2.14 -6.17
N LYS A 194 -4.89 -1.02 -6.85
CA LYS A 194 -5.87 -0.34 -7.72
C LYS A 194 -5.50 -0.47 -9.19
N ILE A 195 -6.49 -0.59 -10.08
CA ILE A 195 -6.29 -0.47 -11.53
C ILE A 195 -6.80 0.90 -11.99
N VAL A 196 -5.92 1.67 -12.62
CA VAL A 196 -6.24 2.99 -13.16
C VAL A 196 -6.01 3.04 -14.67
N ARG A 197 -6.53 4.08 -15.29
CA ARG A 197 -6.35 4.38 -16.72
C ARG A 197 -6.19 5.89 -16.92
N PRO A 198 -5.63 6.33 -18.05
CA PRO A 198 -5.56 7.75 -18.36
C PRO A 198 -6.93 8.43 -18.29
N ASP A 199 -6.95 9.61 -17.68
CA ASP A 199 -8.11 10.49 -17.73
C ASP A 199 -8.36 10.93 -19.18
N LYS A 200 -9.62 11.25 -19.51
CA LYS A 200 -9.96 11.76 -20.84
C LYS A 200 -9.20 13.06 -21.15
N LYS A 201 -8.84 13.82 -20.13
CA LYS A 201 -8.17 15.11 -20.24
C LYS A 201 -6.65 15.01 -20.34
N SER A 202 -6.04 13.87 -20.02
CA SER A 202 -4.58 13.73 -20.00
C SER A 202 -3.96 13.44 -21.37
N GLY A 203 -4.78 13.14 -22.39
CA GLY A 203 -4.29 12.79 -23.73
C GLY A 203 -3.58 11.43 -23.81
N GLY A 204 -3.51 10.69 -22.69
CA GLY A 204 -2.88 9.37 -22.63
C GLY A 204 -3.66 8.28 -23.36
N ASP A 205 -2.95 7.23 -23.74
CA ASP A 205 -3.51 6.04 -24.40
C ASP A 205 -4.56 5.37 -23.50
N ARG A 206 -5.82 5.43 -23.93
CA ARG A 206 -6.99 5.00 -23.15
C ARG A 206 -7.09 3.48 -22.99
N ASP A 207 -6.29 2.72 -23.73
CA ASP A 207 -6.21 1.27 -23.60
C ASP A 207 -5.15 0.87 -22.56
N THR A 208 -4.34 1.82 -22.08
CA THR A 208 -3.43 1.61 -20.94
C THR A 208 -4.20 1.30 -19.66
N ARG A 209 -3.75 0.28 -18.94
CA ARG A 209 -4.19 -0.03 -17.58
C ARG A 209 -2.97 -0.06 -16.67
N VAL A 210 -2.90 0.87 -15.73
CA VAL A 210 -1.79 0.97 -14.79
C VAL A 210 -2.18 0.35 -13.45
N TYR A 211 -1.33 -0.53 -12.94
CA TYR A 211 -1.55 -1.33 -11.74
C TYR A 211 -0.87 -0.63 -10.57
N TYR A 212 -1.61 0.25 -9.90
CA TYR A 212 -1.12 1.04 -8.78
C TYR A 212 -1.04 0.20 -7.52
N ILE A 213 -0.01 0.48 -6.73
CA ILE A 213 0.14 0.02 -5.36
C ILE A 213 -0.44 1.11 -4.46
N ALA A 214 -1.35 0.75 -3.57
CA ALA A 214 -1.98 1.66 -2.62
C ALA A 214 -1.93 1.06 -1.20
N ASP A 215 -2.25 1.88 -0.20
CA ASP A 215 -2.32 1.49 1.22
C ASP A 215 -1.07 0.71 1.72
N LEU A 216 0.07 1.38 1.64
CA LEU A 216 1.37 0.98 2.18
C LEU A 216 1.51 1.31 3.69
N GLY A 217 0.46 1.74 4.37
CA GLY A 217 0.50 2.12 5.79
C GLY A 217 0.77 0.94 6.73
N GLY A 218 0.56 -0.29 6.27
CA GLY A 218 0.93 -1.54 6.93
C GLY A 218 2.41 -1.92 6.83
N THR A 219 3.33 -0.96 6.73
CA THR A 219 4.77 -1.16 6.49
C THR A 219 5.64 -0.59 7.61
N LEU A 220 6.96 -0.80 7.47
CA LEU A 220 8.01 -0.17 8.26
C LEU A 220 7.90 -0.44 9.76
N GLY A 221 7.34 -1.59 10.12
CA GLY A 221 7.30 -2.16 11.47
C GLY A 221 7.62 -3.65 11.44
N LYS A 222 7.12 -4.40 12.43
CA LYS A 222 7.16 -5.87 12.43
C LYS A 222 5.98 -6.42 11.65
N THR A 223 6.23 -7.43 10.83
CA THR A 223 5.16 -8.34 10.39
C THR A 223 4.53 -9.04 11.60
N GLY A 224 3.26 -9.45 11.49
CA GLY A 224 2.44 -9.91 12.60
C GLY A 224 2.94 -11.16 13.35
N SER A 225 2.08 -11.73 14.19
CA SER A 225 2.41 -12.90 15.03
C SER A 225 1.46 -14.06 14.80
N LEU A 226 1.94 -15.31 14.95
CA LEU A 226 1.12 -16.52 14.83
C LEU A 226 0.08 -16.66 15.94
N PHE A 227 0.24 -15.95 17.07
CA PHE A 227 -0.72 -15.93 18.19
C PHE A 227 -2.06 -15.27 17.83
N THR A 228 -2.15 -14.54 16.71
CA THR A 228 -3.36 -13.83 16.26
C THR A 228 -4.38 -14.73 15.55
N LYS A 229 -4.16 -16.06 15.56
CA LYS A 229 -5.14 -17.06 15.10
C LYS A 229 -5.98 -17.66 16.23
N ILE A 230 -5.74 -17.25 17.49
CA ILE A 230 -6.50 -17.73 18.65
C ILE A 230 -7.85 -16.99 18.74
N PRO A 231 -9.01 -17.68 18.70
CA PRO A 231 -10.31 -17.05 18.88
C PRO A 231 -10.38 -16.27 20.20
N GLY A 232 -10.81 -15.01 20.15
CA GLY A 232 -10.91 -14.12 21.33
C GLY A 232 -9.79 -13.07 21.45
N PHE A 233 -8.70 -13.21 20.70
CA PHE A 233 -7.60 -12.22 20.65
C PHE A 233 -7.59 -11.47 19.31
N GLY A 234 -8.56 -10.57 19.11
CA GLY A 234 -8.56 -9.56 18.04
C GLY A 234 -8.63 -10.11 16.60
N SER A 235 -8.63 -9.19 15.62
CA SER A 235 -8.63 -9.53 14.19
C SER A 235 -7.22 -9.98 13.73
N ALA A 236 -7.18 -11.04 12.92
CA ALA A 236 -5.99 -11.74 12.39
C ALA A 236 -4.88 -10.83 11.79
N PRO A 237 -3.63 -11.35 11.70
CA PRO A 237 -2.42 -10.71 12.22
C PRO A 237 -2.26 -9.26 11.76
N ALA A 238 -2.31 -8.33 12.71
CA ALA A 238 -1.81 -6.98 12.50
C ALA A 238 -0.35 -6.90 12.96
N GLY A 239 0.54 -6.50 12.06
CA GLY A 239 1.90 -6.09 12.41
C GLY A 239 1.92 -4.67 12.99
N SER A 240 3.10 -4.23 13.45
CA SER A 240 3.30 -2.81 13.81
C SER A 240 3.47 -1.96 12.54
N LYS A 241 3.22 -0.66 12.66
CA LYS A 241 3.25 0.32 11.56
C LYS A 241 4.18 1.45 11.97
N GLY A 242 5.16 1.78 11.13
CA GLY A 242 6.10 2.86 11.46
C GLY A 242 6.83 2.66 12.80
N ASP A 243 7.29 1.43 13.05
CA ASP A 243 8.03 1.02 14.26
C ASP A 243 9.49 0.69 13.88
N PRO A 244 10.43 1.65 14.00
CA PRO A 244 11.81 1.50 13.52
C PRO A 244 12.56 0.38 14.23
N ASN A 245 12.38 0.25 15.54
CA ASN A 245 13.00 -0.82 16.33
C ASN A 245 12.44 -2.18 15.91
N GLY A 246 11.14 -2.23 15.64
CA GLY A 246 10.52 -3.45 15.17
C GLY A 246 10.97 -3.86 13.78
N TYR A 247 11.08 -2.90 12.87
CA TYR A 247 11.59 -3.11 11.53
C TYR A 247 13.05 -3.58 11.53
N SER A 248 13.92 -2.89 12.28
CA SER A 248 15.37 -3.15 12.31
C SER A 248 15.73 -4.48 12.98
N SER A 249 14.98 -4.90 14.00
CA SER A 249 15.23 -6.15 14.72
C SER A 249 14.65 -7.39 14.05
N GLN A 250 13.72 -7.25 13.09
CA GLN A 250 13.10 -8.39 12.42
C GLN A 250 13.99 -8.90 11.29
N ALA A 251 14.25 -10.21 11.27
CA ALA A 251 14.90 -10.88 10.16
C ALA A 251 14.18 -10.56 8.84
N PHE A 252 14.93 -10.44 7.74
CA PHE A 252 14.37 -10.15 6.43
C PHE A 252 14.34 -11.40 5.54
N ILE A 253 15.49 -12.04 5.31
CA ILE A 253 15.61 -13.29 4.57
C ILE A 253 15.91 -14.42 5.56
N THR A 254 15.18 -15.52 5.47
CA THR A 254 15.39 -16.73 6.30
C THR A 254 16.16 -17.82 5.58
N GLY A 255 16.26 -17.75 4.25
CA GLY A 255 17.10 -18.65 3.48
C GLY A 255 16.79 -18.64 1.99
N VAL A 256 17.37 -19.60 1.28
CA VAL A 256 17.09 -19.90 -0.13
C VAL A 256 16.72 -21.39 -0.21
N LYS A 257 15.63 -21.71 -0.92
CA LYS A 257 15.16 -23.08 -1.15
C LYS A 257 14.82 -23.25 -2.62
N ASN A 258 15.42 -24.25 -3.27
CA ASN A 258 15.18 -24.55 -4.70
C ASN A 258 15.37 -23.32 -5.61
N GLY A 259 16.40 -22.50 -5.36
CA GLY A 259 16.68 -21.28 -6.12
C GLY A 259 15.73 -20.11 -5.84
N GLN A 260 14.82 -20.24 -4.87
CA GLN A 260 13.88 -19.20 -4.46
C GLN A 260 14.23 -18.64 -3.09
N VAL A 261 14.08 -17.32 -2.92
CA VAL A 261 14.31 -16.63 -1.65
C VAL A 261 13.13 -16.87 -0.72
N VAL A 262 13.43 -17.18 0.54
CA VAL A 262 12.43 -17.31 1.60
C VAL A 262 12.55 -16.08 2.50
N PHE A 263 11.51 -15.25 2.53
CA PHE A 263 11.43 -14.08 3.41
C PHE A 263 10.87 -14.46 4.78
N TYR A 264 11.31 -13.77 5.82
CA TYR A 264 10.60 -13.80 7.10
C TYR A 264 9.29 -13.02 6.93
N TYR A 265 8.16 -13.70 7.02
CA TYR A 265 6.88 -13.05 6.86
C TYR A 265 5.77 -13.69 7.71
N LYS A 266 5.06 -12.86 8.45
CA LYS A 266 3.92 -13.25 9.31
C LYS A 266 2.72 -12.31 9.13
N GLY A 267 2.58 -11.72 7.94
CA GLY A 267 1.45 -10.88 7.58
C GLY A 267 0.32 -11.64 6.89
N LYS A 268 -0.57 -10.88 6.28
CA LYS A 268 -1.66 -11.38 5.43
C LYS A 268 -1.11 -11.80 4.08
N ASP A 269 -1.78 -12.78 3.50
CA ASP A 269 -1.43 -13.39 2.22
C ASP A 269 0.07 -13.72 2.04
N PRO A 270 0.62 -14.68 2.82
CA PRO A 270 2.01 -15.09 2.66
C PRO A 270 2.34 -15.62 1.25
N LYS A 271 1.34 -16.09 0.50
CA LYS A 271 1.53 -16.59 -0.88
C LYS A 271 1.93 -15.49 -1.84
N ALA A 272 1.56 -14.23 -1.56
CA ALA A 272 2.04 -13.08 -2.32
C ALA A 272 3.57 -13.02 -2.38
N LEU A 273 4.28 -13.50 -1.37
CA LEU A 273 5.75 -13.48 -1.28
C LEU A 273 6.43 -14.79 -1.67
N GLU A 274 5.70 -15.72 -2.29
CA GLU A 274 6.25 -16.99 -2.81
C GLU A 274 6.73 -16.85 -4.26
N GLY A 275 7.60 -17.79 -4.67
CA GLY A 275 8.04 -17.93 -6.06
C GLY A 275 9.15 -16.97 -6.50
N ILE A 276 9.71 -16.19 -5.59
CA ILE A 276 10.73 -15.17 -5.88
C ILE A 276 12.08 -15.84 -6.09
N THR A 277 12.61 -15.80 -7.32
CA THR A 277 13.94 -16.34 -7.62
C THR A 277 15.04 -15.47 -7.01
N VAL A 278 16.19 -16.10 -6.73
CA VAL A 278 17.39 -15.38 -6.28
C VAL A 278 17.76 -14.25 -7.25
N ASP A 279 17.69 -14.49 -8.56
CA ASP A 279 18.05 -13.48 -9.56
C ASP A 279 17.12 -12.26 -9.54
N ASN A 280 15.81 -12.46 -9.39
CA ASN A 280 14.85 -11.35 -9.31
C ASN A 280 15.01 -10.56 -8.01
N ALA A 281 15.29 -11.24 -6.90
CA ALA A 281 15.60 -10.60 -5.62
C ALA A 281 16.90 -9.79 -5.70
N ARG A 282 17.96 -10.36 -6.30
CA ARG A 282 19.24 -9.67 -6.51
C ARG A 282 19.09 -8.48 -7.44
N TRP A 283 18.27 -8.59 -8.49
CA TRP A 283 17.94 -7.48 -9.40
C TRP A 283 17.32 -6.30 -8.63
N MET A 284 16.29 -6.55 -7.81
CA MET A 284 15.67 -5.50 -7.00
C MET A 284 16.65 -4.92 -5.97
N GLY A 285 17.49 -5.75 -5.36
CA GLY A 285 18.57 -5.30 -4.48
C GLY A 285 19.57 -4.38 -5.19
N ASN A 286 19.95 -4.70 -6.44
CA ASN A 286 20.84 -3.86 -7.24
C ASN A 286 20.18 -2.53 -7.63
N LEU A 287 18.90 -2.56 -7.99
CA LEU A 287 18.13 -1.36 -8.31
C LEU A 287 18.05 -0.40 -7.10
N LEU A 288 17.60 -0.89 -5.94
CA LEU A 288 17.50 -0.11 -4.72
C LEU A 288 18.87 0.32 -4.17
N GLY A 289 19.93 -0.44 -4.49
CA GLY A 289 21.31 -0.10 -4.14
C GLY A 289 21.80 1.22 -4.74
N ARG A 290 21.16 1.70 -5.81
CA ARG A 290 21.48 2.97 -6.49
C ARG A 290 21.01 4.21 -5.72
N LEU A 291 20.02 4.08 -4.83
CA LEU A 291 19.60 5.19 -3.98
C LEU A 291 20.77 5.63 -3.11
N SER A 292 20.97 6.93 -2.93
CA SER A 292 21.97 7.51 -2.03
C SER A 292 21.48 7.51 -0.57
N GLU A 293 22.41 7.67 0.39
CA GLU A 293 22.03 7.80 1.81
C GLU A 293 21.11 9.01 2.02
N LYS A 294 21.41 10.14 1.36
CA LYS A 294 20.57 11.33 1.38
C LYS A 294 19.14 11.03 0.90
N GLN A 295 18.97 10.33 -0.22
CA GLN A 295 17.65 9.99 -0.73
C GLN A 295 16.85 9.12 0.24
N LEU A 296 17.48 8.15 0.90
CA LEU A 296 16.81 7.33 1.93
C LEU A 296 16.44 8.15 3.16
N THR A 297 17.37 8.99 3.66
CA THR A 297 17.10 9.93 4.75
C THR A 297 15.92 10.83 4.43
N ASP A 298 15.89 11.38 3.21
CA ASP A 298 14.82 12.25 2.73
C ASP A 298 13.47 11.53 2.65
N ALA A 299 13.44 10.27 2.19
CA ALA A 299 12.22 9.45 2.15
C ALA A 299 11.60 9.27 3.55
N PHE A 300 12.41 8.94 4.56
CA PHE A 300 11.92 8.76 5.93
C PHE A 300 11.58 10.10 6.60
N ARG A 301 12.35 11.17 6.36
CA ARG A 301 12.00 12.52 6.85
C ARG A 301 10.69 13.03 6.26
N ALA A 302 10.41 12.73 4.99
CA ALA A 302 9.14 13.05 4.35
C ALA A 302 7.94 12.39 5.04
N GLY A 303 8.14 11.24 5.67
CA GLY A 303 7.12 10.59 6.51
C GLY A 303 6.98 11.18 7.92
N GLY A 304 7.77 12.18 8.31
CA GLY A 304 7.70 12.79 9.64
C GLY A 304 8.30 11.95 10.77
N PHE A 305 9.19 11.02 10.44
CA PHE A 305 10.04 10.34 11.43
C PHE A 305 11.11 11.28 11.96
N SER A 306 11.47 11.14 13.24
CA SER A 306 12.56 11.90 13.87
C SER A 306 13.94 11.45 13.35
N ASP A 307 14.96 12.28 13.51
CA ASP A 307 16.31 11.98 13.01
C ASP A 307 16.89 10.66 13.56
N ALA A 308 16.57 10.33 14.82
CA ALA A 308 16.96 9.07 15.44
C ALA A 308 16.28 7.86 14.78
N GLU A 309 14.98 7.97 14.51
CA GLU A 309 14.20 6.93 13.82
C GLU A 309 14.66 6.76 12.37
N VAL A 310 14.91 7.88 11.67
CA VAL A 310 15.46 7.90 10.30
C VAL A 310 16.79 7.17 10.24
N THR A 311 17.69 7.41 11.20
CA THR A 311 18.98 6.71 11.27
C THR A 311 18.81 5.19 11.39
N ILE A 312 17.86 4.73 12.20
CA ILE A 312 17.55 3.29 12.35
C ILE A 312 17.02 2.72 11.04
N TYR A 313 16.07 3.41 10.41
CA TYR A 313 15.48 2.96 9.14
C TYR A 313 16.48 2.90 8.00
N VAL A 314 17.30 3.94 7.81
CA VAL A 314 18.30 3.99 6.74
C VAL A 314 19.29 2.83 6.89
N ARG A 315 19.79 2.58 8.10
CA ARG A 315 20.69 1.46 8.37
C ARG A 315 20.02 0.12 8.05
N ALA A 316 18.85 -0.15 8.63
CA ALA A 316 18.14 -1.40 8.42
C ALA A 316 17.75 -1.62 6.95
N PHE A 317 17.34 -0.58 6.25
CA PHE A 317 17.04 -0.63 4.81
C PHE A 317 18.29 -1.02 4.01
N ARG A 318 19.44 -0.39 4.28
CA ARG A 318 20.71 -0.73 3.63
C ARG A 318 21.14 -2.15 3.89
N ASP A 319 21.03 -2.61 5.13
CA ASP A 319 21.36 -3.99 5.49
C ASP A 319 20.49 -4.99 4.72
N ARG A 320 19.19 -4.72 4.58
CA ARG A 320 18.26 -5.55 3.79
C ARG A 320 18.59 -5.53 2.29
N VAL A 321 18.90 -4.36 1.73
CA VAL A 321 19.35 -4.24 0.33
C VAL A 321 20.65 -5.03 0.10
N ASN A 322 21.61 -4.95 1.03
CA ASN A 322 22.86 -5.70 0.94
C ASN A 322 22.64 -7.21 1.05
N GLN A 323 21.69 -7.68 1.87
CA GLN A 323 21.31 -9.09 1.87
C GLN A 323 20.83 -9.55 0.48
N LEU A 324 19.99 -8.76 -0.20
CA LEU A 324 19.51 -9.09 -1.56
C LEU A 324 20.66 -9.15 -2.57
N ARG A 325 21.55 -8.15 -2.56
CA ARG A 325 22.67 -8.06 -3.50
C ARG A 325 23.67 -9.21 -3.35
N ASN A 326 23.79 -9.74 -2.13
CA ASN A 326 24.72 -10.81 -1.78
C ASN A 326 24.09 -12.21 -1.80
N LEU A 327 22.81 -12.35 -2.21
CA LEU A 327 22.21 -13.66 -2.43
C LEU A 327 23.03 -14.46 -3.43
N LYS A 328 23.17 -15.77 -3.18
CA LYS A 328 23.87 -16.72 -4.04
C LYS A 328 22.85 -17.66 -4.68
#